data_AF-A0AB36P893-F1
#
_entry.id   AF-A0AB36P893-F1
#
_cell.length_a   1.000
_cell.length_b   1.000
_cell.length_c   1.000
_cell.angle_alpha   90.00
_cell.angle_beta   90.00
_cell.angle_gamma   90.00
#
_symmetry.space_group_name_H-M   'P 1'
#
loop_
_entity.id
_entity.type
_entity.pdbx_description
1 polymer ?
#
loop_
_entity_poly.entity_id
_entity_poly.type
_entity_poly.pdbx_seq_one_letter_code
_entity_poly.pdbx_strand_id
1 'polypeptide(L)' 'MTGEQILATHRSGKTEVYQRQAGFITGPAKVLMLTLTTQRPFDDHTDQLWTAWLTSFQPAKS' A
#
# COMPACT_ATOMS: atom_id res chain seq x y z
N MET A 1 12.16 -1.79 -6.53
CA MET A 1 12.44 -2.57 -5.30
C MET A 1 11.42 -3.67 -5.24
N THR A 2 11.84 -4.93 -5.10
CA THR A 2 10.90 -6.06 -4.99
C THR A 2 10.32 -6.07 -3.59
N GLY A 3 9.00 -6.20 -3.49
CA GLY A 3 8.25 -6.25 -2.25
C GLY A 3 7.03 -7.15 -2.43
N GLU A 4 6.30 -7.37 -1.34
CA GLU A 4 5.03 -8.11 -1.36
C GLU A 4 3.87 -7.15 -1.08
N GLN A 5 2.72 -7.46 -1.69
CA GLN A 5 1.51 -6.67 -1.49
C GLN A 5 0.31 -7.56 -1.13
N ILE A 6 -0.56 -7.03 -0.28
CA ILE A 6 -1.83 -7.67 0.07
C ILE A 6 -2.99 -6.69 -0.10
N LEU A 7 -4.16 -7.25 -0.38
CA LEU A 7 -5.45 -6.57 -0.32
C LEU A 7 -6.20 -7.11 0.90
N ALA A 8 -6.70 -6.21 1.74
CA ALA A 8 -7.47 -6.56 2.93
C ALA A 8 -8.72 -5.69 3.04
N THR A 9 -9.77 -6.26 3.61
CA THR A 9 -10.96 -5.52 4.03
C THR A 9 -11.22 -5.78 5.51
N HIS A 10 -11.71 -4.75 6.21
CA HIS A 10 -12.14 -4.88 7.60
C HIS A 10 -13.33 -3.96 7.87
N ARG A 11 -14.05 -4.21 8.97
CA ARG A 11 -15.12 -3.33 9.43
C ARG A 11 -14.62 -2.39 10.52
N SER A 12 -14.95 -1.11 10.38
CA SER A 12 -14.81 -0.09 11.40
C SER A 12 -16.20 0.46 11.74
N GLY A 13 -16.79 -0.05 12.81
CA GLY A 13 -18.18 0.20 13.16
C GLY A 13 -19.14 -0.30 12.07
N LYS A 14 -19.90 0.63 11.46
CA LYS A 14 -20.83 0.34 10.34
C LYS A 14 -20.17 0.47 8.97
N THR A 15 -18.92 0.91 8.90
CA THR A 15 -18.23 1.21 7.65
C THR A 15 -17.30 0.06 7.28
N GLU A 16 -17.40 -0.42 6.04
CA GLU A 16 -16.41 -1.30 5.46
C GLU A 16 -15.24 -0.49 4.92
N VAL A 17 -14.03 -0.96 5.21
CA VAL A 17 -12.78 -0.30 4.86
C VAL A 17 -11.95 -1.24 4.01
N TYR A 18 -11.40 -0.70 2.93
CA TYR A 18 -10.58 -1.40 1.95
C TYR A 18 -9.15 -0.88 2.05
N GLN A 19 -8.19 -1.79 2.14
CA GLN A 19 -6.77 -1.47 2.30
C GLN A 19 -5.89 -2.26 1.34
N ARG A 20 -4.98 -1.54 0.67
CA ARG A 20 -3.80 -2.13 0.01
C ARG A 20 -2.59 -1.85 0.87
N GLN A 21 -1.78 -2.87 1.11
CA GLN A 21 -0.54 -2.75 1.87
C GLN A 21 0.60 -3.35 1.05
N ALA A 22 1.70 -2.62 0.94
CA ALA A 22 2.94 -3.12 0.32
C ALA A 22 4.11 -2.99 1.30
N GLY A 23 4.82 -4.09 1.50
CA GLY A 23 6.01 -4.17 2.36
C GLY A 23 7.28 -4.26 1.53
N PHE A 24 8.29 -3.50 1.94
CA PHE A 24 9.60 -3.44 1.30
C PHE A 24 10.71 -3.56 2.34
N ILE A 25 11.70 -4.42 2.10
CA ILE A 25 12.91 -4.49 2.94
C ILE A 25 13.86 -3.37 2.49
N THR A 26 14.08 -2.38 3.35
CA THR A 26 14.91 -1.20 3.05
C THR A 26 16.29 -1.27 3.70
N GLY A 27 16.54 -2.26 4.56
CA GLY A 27 17.84 -2.52 5.18
C GLY A 27 17.77 -3.69 6.16
N PRO A 28 18.88 -4.04 6.84
CA PRO A 28 18.91 -5.11 7.84
C PRO A 28 17.85 -4.88 8.92
N ALA A 29 16.92 -5.82 9.05
CA ALA A 29 15.79 -5.76 9.99
C ALA A 29 14.93 -4.48 9.88
N LYS A 30 14.91 -3.80 8.71
CA LYS A 30 14.10 -2.61 8.47
C LYS A 30 13.13 -2.85 7.32
N VAL A 31 11.84 -2.62 7.60
CA VAL A 31 10.76 -2.72 6.63
C VAL A 31 10.08 -1.36 6.50
N LEU A 32 9.86 -0.94 5.26
CA LEU A 32 8.95 0.14 4.92
C LEU A 32 7.61 -0.46 4.52
N MET A 33 6.53 -0.02 5.16
CA MET A 33 5.16 -0.41 4.80
C MET A 33 4.42 0.81 4.26
N LEU A 34 3.91 0.67 3.04
CA LEU A 34 3.08 1.67 2.37
C LEU A 34 1.63 1.17 2.41
N THR A 35 0.67 2.04 2.74
CA THR A 35 -0.74 1.64 2.89
C THR A 35 -1.68 2.68 2.30
N LEU A 36 -2.59 2.23 1.42
CA LEU A 36 -3.70 3.03 0.89
C LEU A 36 -5.00 2.52 1.52
N THR A 37 -5.78 3.43 2.11
CA THR A 37 -7.03 3.11 2.80
C THR A 37 -8.18 3.93 2.21
N THR A 38 -9.31 3.29 1.95
CA THR A 38 -10.52 3.94 1.42
C THR A 38 -11.79 3.29 1.97
N GLN A 39 -12.88 4.05 2.04
CA GLN A 39 -14.22 3.58 2.45
C GLN A 39 -15.05 3.05 1.27
N ARG A 40 -14.48 3.07 0.06
CA ARG A 40 -15.09 2.53 -1.16
C ARG A 40 -14.23 1.38 -1.70
N PRO A 41 -14.82 0.38 -2.38
CA PRO A 41 -14.05 -0.59 -3.13
C PRO A 41 -13.03 0.09 -4.04
N PHE A 42 -11.90 -0.57 -4.27
CA PHE A 42 -10.91 -0.09 -5.23
C PHE A 42 -11.48 -0.17 -6.66
N ASP A 43 -11.19 0.86 -7.44
CA ASP A 43 -11.46 1.01 -8.86
C ASP A 43 -10.17 1.28 -9.64
N ASP A 44 -10.26 1.32 -10.97
CA ASP A 44 -9.13 1.55 -11.87
C ASP A 44 -8.35 2.83 -11.53
N HIS A 45 -9.05 3.89 -11.10
CA HIS A 45 -8.40 5.15 -10.73
C HIS A 45 -7.56 4.98 -9.45
N THR A 46 -8.12 4.36 -8.42
CA THR A 46 -7.37 4.10 -7.18
C THR A 46 -6.24 3.10 -7.38
N ASP A 47 -6.37 2.16 -8.32
CA ASP A 47 -5.32 1.21 -8.69
C ASP A 47 -4.16 1.89 -9.45
N GLN A 48 -4.48 2.82 -10.34
CA GLN A 48 -3.49 3.67 -10.99
C GLN A 48 -2.77 4.56 -9.97
N LEU A 49 -3.50 5.18 -9.04
CA LEU A 49 -2.93 5.99 -7.96
C LEU A 49 -1.96 5.16 -7.10
N TRP A 50 -2.38 3.97 -6.68
CA TRP A 50 -1.55 3.04 -5.92
C TRP A 50 -0.27 2.68 -6.67
N THR A 51 -0.39 2.30 -7.93
CA THR A 51 0.74 1.90 -8.78
C THR A 51 1.70 3.06 -9.03
N ALA A 52 1.19 4.25 -9.33
CA ALA A 52 1.99 5.45 -9.52
C ALA A 52 2.73 5.84 -8.24
N TRP A 53 2.08 5.73 -7.09
CA TRP A 53 2.72 6.01 -5.80
C TRP A 53 3.87 5.02 -5.51
N LEU A 54 3.63 3.72 -5.65
CA LEU A 54 4.67 2.70 -5.42
C LEU A 54 5.86 2.86 -6.37
N THR A 55 5.62 3.19 -7.64
CA THR A 55 6.68 3.37 -8.64
C THR A 55 7.44 4.70 -8.48
N SER A 56 6.80 5.72 -7.90
CA SER A 56 7.45 7.00 -7.58
C SER A 56 8.48 6.92 -6.45
N PHE A 57 8.43 5.87 -5.63
CA PHE A 57 9.30 5.75 -4.46
C PHE A 57 10.76 5.53 -4.88
N GLN A 58 11.61 6.49 -4.54
CA GLN A 58 13.06 6.38 -4.65
C GLN A 58 13.67 6.25 -3.25
N PRO A 59 14.22 5.08 -2.88
CA PRO A 59 14.93 4.95 -1.61
C PRO A 59 16.06 5.98 -1.51
N ALA A 60 16.24 6.58 -0.33
CA ALA A 60 17.40 7.42 -0.09
C ALA A 60 18.68 6.62 -0.37
N LYS A 61 19.61 7.21 -1.14
CA LYS A 61 20.92 6.60 -1.34
C LYS A 61 21.64 6.59 0.02
N SER A 62 22.00 5.41 0.48
CA SER A 62 22.86 5.19 1.66
C SER A 62 24.30 5.61 1.36
#